data_AF-A0A3R8SC70-F1
#
_entry.id   AF-A0A3R8SC70-F1
#
_cell.length_a   1.000
_cell.length_b   1.000
_cell.length_c   1.000
_cell.angle_alpha   90.00
_cell.angle_beta   90.00
_cell.angle_gamma   90.00
#
_symmetry.space_group_name_H-M   'P 1'
#
loop_
_entity.id
_entity.type
_entity.pdbx_description
1 polymer ?
#
loop_
_entity_poly.entity_id
_entity_poly.type
_entity_poly.pdbx_seq_one_letter_code
_entity_poly.pdbx_strand_id
1 'polypeptide(L)'
;MIDDDNINVLHVLFSGSFREHNFRAEAKVLKRLLDGGADINLRSPRFGLPLEALDSMAASDEHLKPFYDVVFARPDIDMSIIVNKVTGFSLGEKLVRSPRDVLPGLVREYMERTEGRNE
;
A
#
# COMPACT_ATOMS: atom_id res chain seq x y z
N MET A 1 19.06 -20.41 -3.26
CA MET A 1 18.82 -19.04 -3.75
C MET A 1 17.81 -18.43 -2.82
N ILE A 2 18.25 -17.50 -1.98
CA ILE A 2 17.32 -16.61 -1.29
C ILE A 2 16.98 -15.58 -2.36
N ASP A 3 15.70 -15.42 -2.72
CA ASP A 3 15.32 -14.32 -3.59
C ASP A 3 15.66 -13.01 -2.85
N ASP A 4 16.78 -12.38 -3.20
CA ASP A 4 17.24 -11.10 -2.66
C ASP A 4 16.26 -9.93 -2.95
N ASP A 5 15.20 -10.21 -3.71
CA ASP A 5 14.22 -9.22 -4.13
C ASP A 5 13.21 -8.83 -3.03
N ASN A 6 13.21 -9.49 -1.85
CA ASN A 6 12.30 -9.19 -0.73
C ASN A 6 10.84 -8.99 -1.19
N ILE A 7 10.37 -9.88 -2.05
CA ILE A 7 9.02 -9.85 -2.61
C ILE A 7 8.11 -10.68 -1.71
N ASN A 8 6.98 -10.10 -1.32
CA ASN A 8 5.89 -10.86 -0.72
C ASN A 8 4.65 -10.85 -1.63
N VAL A 9 3.63 -11.60 -1.19
CA VAL A 9 2.37 -11.79 -1.93
C VAL A 9 1.65 -10.48 -2.27
N LEU A 10 1.83 -9.41 -1.50
CA LEU A 10 1.19 -8.11 -1.75
C LEU A 10 1.80 -7.43 -2.97
N HIS A 11 3.12 -7.50 -3.12
CA HIS A 11 3.80 -7.00 -4.32
C HIS A 11 3.27 -7.69 -5.57
N VAL A 12 3.11 -9.02 -5.51
CA VAL A 12 2.59 -9.81 -6.63
C VAL A 12 1.14 -9.40 -6.94
N LEU A 13 0.28 -9.32 -5.91
CA LEU A 13 -1.12 -8.93 -6.06
C LEU A 13 -1.28 -7.54 -6.68
N PHE A 14 -0.44 -6.57 -6.31
CA PHE A 14 -0.53 -5.21 -6.85
C PHE A 14 0.20 -5.02 -8.19
N SER A 15 1.15 -5.90 -8.52
CA SER A 15 1.84 -5.87 -9.82
C SER A 15 1.04 -6.48 -10.98
N GLY A 16 -0.13 -7.06 -10.69
CA GLY A 16 -1.00 -7.70 -11.68
C GLY A 16 -1.57 -6.75 -12.73
N SER A 17 -1.97 -7.31 -13.88
CA SER A 17 -2.63 -6.55 -14.94
C SER A 17 -4.08 -6.23 -14.56
N PHE A 18 -4.49 -4.96 -14.69
CA PHE A 18 -5.86 -4.49 -14.40
C PHE A 18 -6.97 -5.41 -14.92
N ARG A 19 -6.80 -5.99 -16.11
CA ARG A 19 -7.80 -6.84 -16.78
C ARG A 19 -8.07 -8.17 -16.08
N GLU A 20 -7.17 -8.61 -15.22
CA GLU A 20 -7.26 -9.88 -14.51
C GLU A 20 -7.86 -9.73 -13.10
N HIS A 21 -8.05 -8.48 -12.65
CA HIS A 21 -8.45 -8.20 -11.29
C HIS A 21 -9.96 -8.27 -11.08
N ASN A 22 -10.38 -9.05 -10.09
CA ASN A 22 -11.68 -8.91 -9.46
C ASN A 22 -11.50 -8.26 -8.09
N PHE A 23 -11.39 -6.92 -8.07
CA PHE A 23 -11.08 -6.13 -6.86
C PHE A 23 -11.98 -6.45 -5.65
N ARG A 24 -13.27 -6.76 -5.87
CA ARG A 24 -14.18 -7.12 -4.77
C ARG A 24 -13.88 -8.50 -4.18
N ALA A 25 -13.58 -9.48 -5.03
CA ALA A 25 -13.21 -10.82 -4.56
C ALA A 25 -11.81 -10.81 -3.94
N GLU A 26 -10.88 -10.12 -4.59
CA GLU A 26 -9.49 -10.01 -4.17
C GLU A 26 -9.32 -9.18 -2.90
N ALA A 27 -10.18 -8.20 -2.61
CA ALA A 27 -10.16 -7.50 -1.32
C ALA A 27 -10.32 -8.47 -0.13
N LYS A 28 -11.12 -9.54 -0.29
CA LYS A 28 -11.25 -10.58 0.73
C LYS A 28 -9.98 -11.42 0.85
N VAL A 29 -9.30 -11.65 -0.27
CA VAL A 29 -8.00 -12.35 -0.29
C VAL A 29 -6.93 -11.48 0.35
N LEU A 30 -6.80 -10.23 -0.07
CA LEU A 30 -5.92 -9.21 0.51
C LEU A 30 -6.08 -9.15 2.03
N LYS A 31 -7.32 -9.09 2.52
CA LYS A 31 -7.58 -9.13 3.96
C LYS A 31 -7.01 -10.39 4.61
N ARG A 32 -7.26 -11.57 4.05
CA ARG A 32 -6.71 -12.85 4.57
C ARG A 32 -5.19 -12.91 4.51
N LEU A 33 -4.56 -12.34 3.48
CA LEU A 33 -3.10 -12.29 3.37
C LEU A 33 -2.51 -11.42 4.47
N LEU A 34 -3.10 -10.25 4.70
CA LEU A 34 -2.70 -9.34 5.77
C LEU A 34 -2.96 -9.95 7.15
N ASP A 35 -4.12 -10.58 7.37
CA ASP A 35 -4.44 -11.30 8.61
C ASP A 35 -3.47 -12.48 8.83
N GLY A 36 -2.99 -13.10 7.75
CA GLY A 36 -1.98 -14.15 7.75
C GLY A 36 -0.54 -13.68 7.94
N GLY A 37 -0.32 -12.37 8.17
CA GLY A 37 1.00 -11.81 8.43
C GLY A 37 1.77 -11.35 7.20
N ALA A 38 1.12 -11.16 6.06
CA ALA A 38 1.76 -10.49 4.93
C ALA A 38 2.16 -9.07 5.33
N ASP A 39 3.46 -8.77 5.22
CA ASP A 39 4.04 -7.51 5.66
C ASP A 39 3.76 -6.38 4.66
N ILE A 40 2.88 -5.44 5.04
CA ILE A 40 2.54 -4.26 4.22
C ILE A 40 3.69 -3.25 4.09
N ASN A 41 4.70 -3.35 4.97
CA ASN A 41 5.86 -2.46 5.05
C ASN A 41 7.14 -3.08 4.47
N LEU A 42 7.08 -4.30 3.94
CA LEU A 42 8.25 -4.99 3.38
C LEU A 42 8.74 -4.26 2.13
N ARG A 43 10.02 -3.87 2.10
CA ARG A 43 10.60 -3.19 0.95
C ARG A 43 11.28 -4.16 -0.01
N SER A 44 10.78 -4.20 -1.25
CA SER A 44 11.46 -4.84 -2.38
C SER A 44 12.37 -3.85 -3.12
N PRO A 45 13.61 -4.24 -3.50
CA PRO A 45 14.44 -3.44 -4.41
C PRO A 45 13.78 -3.20 -5.78
N ARG A 46 12.96 -4.14 -6.25
CA ARG A 46 12.32 -4.10 -7.55
C ARG A 46 11.01 -3.32 -7.56
N PHE A 47 10.20 -3.48 -6.53
CA PHE A 47 8.83 -2.97 -6.49
C PHE A 47 8.61 -1.85 -5.46
N GLY A 48 9.60 -1.54 -4.61
CA GLY A 48 9.41 -0.63 -3.49
C GLY A 48 8.59 -1.28 -2.39
N LEU A 49 7.77 -0.49 -1.70
CA LEU A 49 6.79 -0.97 -0.72
C LEU A 49 5.49 -1.42 -1.41
N PRO A 50 4.72 -2.36 -0.82
CA PRO A 50 3.41 -2.75 -1.33
C PRO A 50 2.47 -1.58 -1.60
N LEU A 51 2.50 -0.54 -0.75
CA LEU A 51 1.69 0.65 -0.97
C LEU A 51 2.15 1.50 -2.16
N GLU A 52 3.43 1.50 -2.50
CA GLU A 52 3.92 2.13 -3.73
C GLU A 52 3.46 1.35 -4.96
N ALA A 53 3.43 0.01 -4.87
CA ALA A 53 2.87 -0.83 -5.92
C ALA A 53 1.37 -0.57 -6.11
N LEU A 54 0.60 -0.49 -5.03
CA LEU A 54 -0.83 -0.15 -5.05
C LEU A 54 -1.09 1.22 -5.67
N ASP A 55 -0.28 2.24 -5.32
CA ASP A 55 -0.35 3.57 -5.90
C ASP A 55 -0.06 3.56 -7.41
N SER A 56 0.85 2.69 -7.87
CA SER A 56 1.20 2.56 -9.29
C SER A 56 0.23 1.74 -10.15
N MET A 57 -0.79 1.11 -9.55
CA MET A 57 -1.72 0.23 -10.29
C MET A 57 -2.44 0.98 -11.42
N ALA A 58 -2.51 0.38 -12.60
CA ALA A 58 -3.24 0.92 -13.75
C ALA A 58 -4.77 0.74 -13.62
N ALA A 59 -5.33 1.15 -12.48
CA ALA A 59 -6.73 1.05 -12.08
C ALA A 59 -7.22 2.41 -11.55
N SER A 60 -8.48 2.75 -11.81
CA SER A 60 -9.10 3.94 -11.21
C SER A 60 -9.35 3.75 -9.72
N ASP A 61 -9.44 4.85 -8.98
CA ASP A 61 -9.68 4.83 -7.53
C ASP A 61 -11.02 4.17 -7.17
N GLU A 62 -12.02 4.22 -8.05
CA GLU A 62 -13.29 3.49 -7.89
C GLU A 62 -13.07 1.97 -7.83
N HIS A 63 -12.19 1.44 -8.67
CA HIS A 63 -11.84 0.02 -8.69
C HIS A 63 -10.94 -0.36 -7.51
N LEU A 64 -10.04 0.54 -7.10
CA LEU A 64 -9.13 0.31 -5.99
C LEU A 64 -9.75 0.53 -4.61
N LYS A 65 -10.94 1.16 -4.54
CA LYS A 65 -11.64 1.40 -3.27
C LYS A 65 -11.71 0.16 -2.36
N PRO A 66 -12.06 -1.05 -2.83
CA PRO A 66 -12.08 -2.24 -1.97
C PRO A 66 -10.71 -2.60 -1.38
N PHE A 67 -9.61 -2.28 -2.08
CA PHE A 67 -8.26 -2.48 -1.56
C PHE A 67 -7.91 -1.41 -0.54
N TYR A 68 -8.23 -0.14 -0.82
CA TYR A 68 -8.05 0.96 0.13
C TYR A 68 -8.80 0.71 1.44
N ASP A 69 -10.06 0.28 1.37
CA ASP A 69 -10.88 -0.03 2.54
C ASP A 69 -10.21 -1.10 3.43
N VAL A 70 -9.53 -2.09 2.84
CA VAL A 70 -8.84 -3.16 3.59
C VAL A 70 -7.49 -2.70 4.14
N VAL A 71 -6.70 -2.00 3.33
CA VAL A 71 -5.35 -1.57 3.69
C VAL A 71 -5.42 -0.51 4.78
N PHE A 72 -6.15 0.58 4.56
CA PHE A 72 -6.26 1.69 5.52
C PHE A 72 -7.12 1.36 6.74
N ALA A 73 -7.77 0.18 6.81
CA ALA A 73 -8.37 -0.30 8.04
C ALA A 73 -7.34 -0.79 9.07
N ARG A 74 -6.13 -1.18 8.63
CA ARG A 74 -5.10 -1.69 9.53
C ARG A 74 -4.30 -0.56 10.16
N PRO A 75 -3.96 -0.61 11.46
CA PRO A 75 -3.22 0.46 12.13
C PRO A 75 -1.68 0.34 12.02
N ASP A 76 -1.16 -0.67 11.33
CA ASP A 76 0.26 -1.06 11.33
C ASP A 76 1.03 -0.61 10.07
N ILE A 77 0.45 0.26 9.26
CA ILE A 77 1.16 0.87 8.13
C ILE A 77 2.13 1.92 8.66
N ASP A 78 3.41 1.74 8.38
CA ASP A 78 4.46 2.69 8.74
C ASP A 78 4.62 3.74 7.64
N MET A 79 3.97 4.89 7.86
CA MET A 79 4.04 6.03 6.94
C MET A 79 5.38 6.78 7.00
N SER A 80 6.22 6.49 8.01
CA SER A 80 7.51 7.18 8.22
C SER A 80 8.66 6.59 7.40
N ILE A 81 8.45 5.42 6.76
CA ILE A 81 9.47 4.76 5.97
C ILE A 81 9.99 5.68 4.87
N ILE A 82 11.30 5.95 4.87
CA ILE A 82 11.94 6.79 3.86
C ILE A 82 11.98 6.05 2.52
N VAL A 83 11.10 6.42 1.59
CA VAL A 83 11.02 5.84 0.25
C VAL A 83 12.05 6.44 -0.70
N ASN A 84 12.42 7.70 -0.52
CA ASN A 84 13.47 8.35 -1.32
C ASN A 84 14.63 8.81 -0.43
N LYS A 85 15.79 8.16 -0.55
CA LYS A 85 16.99 8.49 0.24
C LYS A 85 17.63 9.83 -0.11
N VAL A 86 17.41 10.34 -1.32
CA VAL A 86 18.01 11.60 -1.79
C VAL A 86 17.21 12.79 -1.26
N THR A 87 15.88 12.73 -1.35
CA THR A 87 15.00 13.81 -0.89
C THR A 87 14.59 13.67 0.58
N GLY A 88 14.80 12.49 1.17
CA GLY A 88 14.33 12.17 2.52
C GLY A 88 12.82 11.96 2.61
N PHE A 89 12.12 11.76 1.49
CA PHE A 89 10.66 11.62 1.54
C PHE A 89 10.24 10.31 2.19
N SER A 90 9.27 10.42 3.10
CA SER A 90 8.58 9.28 3.70
C SER A 90 7.50 8.72 2.76
N LEU A 91 7.03 7.52 3.07
CA LEU A 91 5.92 6.88 2.36
C LEU A 91 4.67 7.77 2.43
N GLY A 92 4.33 8.29 3.60
CA GLY A 92 3.18 9.18 3.79
C GLY A 92 3.27 10.42 2.90
N GLU A 93 4.42 11.11 2.90
CA GLU A 93 4.65 12.29 2.07
C GLU A 93 4.55 11.98 0.57
N LYS A 94 5.04 10.82 0.13
CA LYS A 94 4.92 10.37 -1.25
C LYS A 94 3.45 10.15 -1.63
N LEU A 95 2.69 9.41 -0.83
CA LEU A 95 1.30 9.07 -1.15
C LEU A 95 0.36 10.29 -1.07
N VAL A 96 0.64 11.24 -0.17
CA VAL A 96 -0.07 12.54 -0.12
C VAL A 96 0.11 13.37 -1.39
N ARG A 97 1.20 13.14 -2.13
CA ARG A 97 1.49 13.79 -3.42
C ARG A 97 1.10 12.92 -4.63
N SER A 98 0.45 11.78 -4.40
CA SER A 98 -0.03 10.93 -5.49
C SER A 98 -0.97 11.72 -6.41
N PRO A 99 -0.91 11.51 -7.73
CA PRO A 99 -1.85 12.13 -8.68
C PRO A 99 -3.26 11.55 -8.60
N ARG A 100 -3.49 10.55 -7.74
CA ARG A 100 -4.81 9.95 -7.50
C ARG A 100 -5.73 10.92 -6.75
N ASP A 101 -7.01 10.84 -7.04
CA ASP A 101 -8.00 11.76 -6.47
C ASP A 101 -8.31 11.42 -5.00
N VAL A 102 -8.42 10.13 -4.70
CA VAL A 102 -8.89 9.65 -3.38
C VAL A 102 -7.73 9.34 -2.43
N LEU A 103 -6.63 8.77 -2.95
CA LEU A 103 -5.54 8.25 -2.13
C LEU A 103 -4.91 9.29 -1.19
N PRO A 104 -4.61 10.53 -1.62
CA PRO A 104 -4.06 11.55 -0.73
C PRO A 104 -4.97 11.89 0.46
N GLY A 105 -6.30 11.86 0.27
CA GLY A 105 -7.26 12.09 1.34
C GLY A 105 -7.23 10.99 2.39
N LEU A 106 -7.24 9.73 1.93
CA LEU A 106 -7.19 8.55 2.79
C LEU A 106 -5.89 8.49 3.62
N VAL A 107 -4.76 8.87 3.02
CA VAL A 107 -3.46 8.87 3.73
C VAL A 107 -3.43 9.94 4.81
N ARG A 108 -3.97 11.14 4.56
CA ARG A 108 -4.08 12.19 5.58
C ARG A 108 -4.95 11.75 6.75
N GLU A 109 -6.14 11.22 6.47
CA GLU A 109 -7.04 10.69 7.50
C GLU A 109 -6.38 9.55 8.29
N TYR A 110 -5.65 8.67 7.59
CA TYR A 110 -4.91 7.60 8.23
C TYR A 110 -3.86 8.12 9.20
N MET A 111 -3.03 9.06 8.76
CA MET A 111 -1.95 9.65 9.58
C MET A 111 -2.53 10.34 10.81
N GLU A 112 -3.56 11.19 10.64
CA GLU A 112 -4.25 11.85 11.75
C GLU A 112 -4.79 10.85 12.78
N ARG A 113 -5.39 9.75 12.31
CA ARG A 113 -5.95 8.69 13.16
C ARG A 113 -4.87 7.91 13.91
N THR A 114 -3.70 7.70 13.31
CA THR A 114 -2.59 6.97 13.94
C THR A 114 -1.71 7.84 14.83
N GLU A 115 -1.57 9.13 14.51
CA GLU A 115 -0.84 10.11 15.33
C GLU A 115 -1.60 10.44 16.62
N GLY A 116 -2.94 10.53 16.56
CA GLY A 116 -3.80 10.74 17.72
C GLY A 116 -3.90 9.57 18.71
N ARG A 117 -3.15 8.48 18.51
CA ARG A 117 -3.07 7.33 19.44
C ARG A 117 -1.82 7.32 20.32
N ASN A 118 -0.93 8.31 20.15
CA ASN A 118 0.31 8.44 20.92
C ASN A 118 0.19 9.50 22.05
N GLU A 119 -0.97 9.58 22.71
CA GLU A 119 -1.16 10.38 23.94
C GLU A 119 -1.69 9.50 25.08
#